data_AF-A0A7J0CQW2-F1
#
_entry.id   AF-A0A7J0CQW2-F1
#
_cell.length_a   1.000
_cell.length_b   1.000
_cell.length_c   1.000
_cell.angle_alpha   90.00
_cell.angle_beta   90.00
_cell.angle_gamma   90.00
#
_symmetry.space_group_name_H-M   'P 1'
#
loop_
_entity.id
_entity.type
_entity.pdbx_description
1 polymer ?
#
loop_
_entity_poly.entity_id
_entity_poly.type
_entity_poly.pdbx_seq_one_letter_code
_entity_poly.pdbx_strand_id
1 'polypeptide(L)'
;MTPASTVKIATATAALSALGPDHRIATTVRLSEDARTLTLVGGGDPTLSPAALASMAATAARAIEEADATGVRLTYDVSRYTGPVLHPISPNDNIAPVTALMVNEGRLNGTDRGHAPVRRTRPGTPPAPSPPS
;
A
#
# COMPACT_ATOMS: atom_id res chain seq x y z
N MET A 1 11.04 25.39 18.63
CA MET A 1 9.62 25.30 18.25
C MET A 1 9.43 24.06 17.39
N THR A 2 8.42 23.23 17.65
CA THR A 2 8.18 22.00 16.86
C THR A 2 7.28 22.33 15.68
N PRO A 3 7.71 22.11 14.41
CA PRO A 3 6.84 22.33 13.28
C PRO A 3 5.76 21.25 13.26
N ALA A 4 4.49 21.68 13.21
CA ALA A 4 3.38 20.80 12.90
C ALA A 4 3.37 20.52 11.38
N SER A 5 2.20 20.57 10.74
CA SER A 5 2.07 20.33 9.29
C SER A 5 2.89 21.27 8.40
N THR A 6 3.46 22.36 8.91
CA THR A 6 4.42 23.19 8.16
C THR A 6 5.67 22.42 7.73
N VAL A 7 6.02 21.32 8.42
CA VAL A 7 7.10 20.41 8.00
C VAL A 7 6.88 19.84 6.59
N LYS A 8 5.62 19.73 6.14
CA LYS A 8 5.28 19.18 4.81
C LYS A 8 5.85 20.02 3.66
N ILE A 9 6.06 21.32 3.86
CA ILE A 9 6.68 22.19 2.86
C ILE A 9 8.11 21.73 2.59
N ALA A 10 8.91 21.53 3.64
CA ALA A 10 10.28 21.05 3.51
C ALA A 10 10.33 19.65 2.87
N THR A 11 9.41 18.75 3.25
CA THR A 11 9.29 17.42 2.63
C THR A 11 8.96 17.51 1.14
N ALA A 12 8.01 18.35 0.75
CA ALA A 12 7.63 18.53 -0.66
C ALA A 12 8.78 19.09 -1.50
N THR A 13 9.48 20.11 -0.99
CA THR A 13 10.65 20.69 -1.67
C THR A 13 11.76 19.65 -1.83
N ALA A 14 12.07 18.87 -0.79
CA ALA A 14 13.09 17.82 -0.86
C ALA A 14 12.70 16.72 -1.87
N ALA A 15 11.45 16.26 -1.86
CA ALA A 15 10.97 15.24 -2.78
C ALA A 15 11.03 15.70 -4.24
N LEU A 16 10.52 16.91 -4.53
CA LEU A 16 10.57 17.48 -5.88
C LEU A 16 12.01 17.69 -6.37
N SER A 17 12.91 18.14 -5.50
CA SER A 17 14.31 18.36 -5.85
C SER A 17 15.05 17.05 -6.14
N ALA A 18 14.77 15.99 -5.37
CA ALA A 18 15.46 14.71 -5.49
C ALA A 18 14.89 13.79 -6.59
N LEU A 19 13.56 13.82 -6.78
CA LEU A 19 12.85 12.87 -7.64
C LEU A 19 12.29 13.50 -8.92
N GLY A 20 12.11 14.83 -8.94
CA GLY A 20 11.42 15.55 -10.01
C GLY A 20 9.89 15.48 -9.89
N PRO A 21 9.17 16.36 -10.61
CA PRO A 21 7.70 16.43 -10.58
C PRO A 21 7.00 15.23 -11.25
N ASP A 22 7.71 14.55 -12.16
CA ASP A 22 7.16 13.43 -12.92
C ASP A 22 7.35 12.07 -12.23
N HIS A 23 7.99 12.04 -11.06
CA HIS A 23 8.16 10.81 -10.31
C HIS A 23 6.81 10.14 -10.03
N ARG A 24 6.78 8.82 -10.19
CA ARG A 24 5.63 7.99 -9.84
C ARG A 24 6.13 6.85 -8.95
N ILE A 25 5.39 6.61 -7.88
CA ILE A 25 5.65 5.48 -6.99
C ILE A 25 4.88 4.29 -7.56
N ALA A 26 5.59 3.24 -7.97
CA ALA A 26 4.98 2.11 -8.65
C ALA A 26 4.61 0.98 -7.68
N THR A 27 3.41 0.43 -7.82
CA THR A 27 3.11 -0.94 -7.37
C THR A 27 3.16 -1.85 -8.60
N THR A 28 3.86 -2.97 -8.53
CA THR A 28 4.07 -3.85 -9.70
C THR A 28 3.73 -5.30 -9.37
N VAL A 29 3.44 -6.08 -10.39
CA VAL A 29 3.23 -7.52 -10.28
C VAL A 29 4.32 -8.23 -11.09
N ARG A 30 4.95 -9.24 -10.50
CA ARG A 30 5.99 -10.05 -11.12
C ARG A 30 5.62 -11.53 -11.11
N LEU A 31 5.58 -12.15 -12.27
CA LEU A 31 5.49 -13.60 -12.40
C LEU A 31 6.90 -14.17 -12.48
N SER A 32 7.19 -15.24 -11.73
CA SER A 32 8.46 -15.96 -11.82
C SER A 32 8.62 -16.63 -13.20
N GLU A 33 9.86 -16.88 -13.61
CA GLU A 33 10.16 -17.50 -14.92
C GLU A 33 9.53 -18.89 -15.08
N ASP A 34 9.37 -19.63 -13.99
CA ASP A 34 8.70 -20.95 -13.98
C ASP A 34 7.17 -20.87 -13.91
N ALA A 35 6.60 -19.65 -13.93
CA ALA A 35 5.18 -19.37 -13.80
C ALA A 35 4.51 -19.96 -12.55
N ARG A 36 5.27 -20.22 -11.46
CA ARG A 36 4.72 -20.78 -10.21
C ARG A 36 4.49 -19.76 -9.12
N THR A 37 5.07 -18.56 -9.21
CA THR A 37 4.99 -17.54 -8.17
C THR A 37 4.64 -16.18 -8.76
N LEU A 38 3.55 -15.59 -8.27
CA LEU A 38 3.15 -14.22 -8.56
C LEU A 38 3.48 -13.35 -7.34
N THR A 39 4.25 -12.28 -7.52
CA THR A 39 4.67 -11.38 -6.46
C THR A 39 4.09 -9.99 -6.69
N LEU A 40 3.29 -9.50 -5.74
CA LEU A 40 2.86 -8.10 -5.70
C LEU A 40 3.89 -7.29 -4.93
N VAL A 41 4.58 -6.39 -5.63
CA VAL A 41 5.69 -5.59 -5.09
C VAL A 41 5.21 -4.18 -4.81
N GLY A 42 5.25 -3.78 -3.54
CA GLY A 42 4.85 -2.46 -3.09
C GLY A 42 5.98 -1.43 -3.22
N GLY A 43 5.71 -0.32 -3.92
CA GLY A 43 6.63 0.82 -4.00
C GLY A 43 6.40 1.91 -2.95
N GLY A 44 5.27 1.84 -2.24
CA GLY A 44 4.81 2.86 -1.29
C GLY A 44 3.76 3.82 -1.84
N ASP A 45 3.08 3.46 -2.94
CA ASP A 45 2.04 4.29 -3.55
C ASP A 45 0.80 4.36 -2.63
N PRO A 46 0.47 5.55 -2.07
CA PRO A 46 -0.70 5.67 -1.21
C PRO A 46 -2.02 5.73 -1.98
N THR A 47 -1.96 5.89 -3.30
CA THR A 47 -3.14 6.12 -4.17
C THR A 47 -3.64 4.87 -4.88
N LEU A 48 -3.00 3.71 -4.67
CA LEU A 48 -3.46 2.45 -5.23
C LEU A 48 -4.91 2.17 -4.80
N SER A 49 -5.80 2.01 -5.79
CA SER A 49 -7.22 1.79 -5.55
C SER A 49 -7.60 0.31 -5.74
N PRO A 50 -8.74 -0.14 -5.17
CA PRO A 50 -9.27 -1.47 -5.44
C PRO A 50 -9.49 -1.75 -6.92
N ALA A 51 -9.93 -0.75 -7.70
CA ALA A 51 -10.13 -0.88 -9.13
C ALA A 51 -8.81 -1.07 -9.90
N ALA A 52 -7.77 -0.33 -9.51
CA ALA A 52 -6.43 -0.52 -10.07
C ALA A 52 -5.89 -1.92 -9.72
N LEU A 53 -6.05 -2.35 -8.47
CA LEU A 53 -5.64 -3.69 -8.03
C LEU A 53 -6.38 -4.81 -8.80
N ALA A 54 -7.69 -4.65 -9.04
CA ALA A 54 -8.46 -5.58 -9.85
C ALA A 54 -7.96 -5.64 -11.31
N SER A 55 -7.58 -4.49 -11.88
CA SER A 55 -6.99 -4.41 -13.22
C SER A 55 -5.62 -5.09 -13.30
N MET A 56 -4.80 -4.96 -12.25
CA MET A 56 -3.53 -5.70 -12.12
C MET A 56 -3.77 -7.21 -12.03
N ALA A 57 -4.76 -7.64 -11.26
CA ALA A 57 -5.12 -9.05 -11.12
C ALA A 57 -5.59 -9.65 -12.46
N ALA A 58 -6.42 -8.94 -13.22
CA ALA A 58 -6.87 -9.37 -14.55
C ALA A 58 -5.70 -9.47 -15.55
N THR A 59 -4.71 -8.57 -15.45
CA THR A 59 -3.51 -8.65 -16.27
C THR A 59 -2.62 -9.83 -15.86
N ALA A 60 -2.48 -10.08 -14.56
CA ALA A 60 -1.73 -11.23 -14.05
C ALA A 60 -2.37 -12.56 -14.46
N ALA A 61 -3.71 -12.68 -14.38
CA ALA A 61 -4.43 -13.89 -14.78
C ALA A 61 -4.17 -14.25 -16.24
N ARG A 62 -4.25 -13.27 -17.16
CA ARG A 62 -3.91 -13.47 -18.58
C ARG A 62 -2.47 -13.96 -18.77
N ALA A 63 -1.51 -13.35 -18.07
CA ALA A 63 -0.11 -13.78 -18.17
C ALA A 63 0.12 -15.21 -17.64
N ILE A 64 -0.66 -15.65 -16.66
CA ILE A 64 -0.60 -17.02 -16.11
C ILE A 64 -1.20 -18.02 -17.12
N GLU A 65 -2.33 -17.67 -17.75
CA GLU A 65 -2.96 -18.48 -18.80
C GLU A 65 -2.04 -18.63 -20.02
N GLU A 66 -1.42 -17.54 -20.47
CA GLU A 66 -0.44 -17.54 -21.57
C GLU A 66 0.81 -18.41 -21.27
N ALA A 67 1.10 -18.64 -19.99
CA ALA A 67 2.21 -19.49 -19.54
C ALA A 67 1.81 -20.96 -19.29
N ASP A 68 0.57 -21.36 -19.67
CA ASP A 68 0.00 -22.69 -19.42
C ASP A 68 0.05 -23.13 -17.94
N ALA A 69 0.11 -22.16 -17.03
CA ALA A 69 0.16 -22.42 -15.60
C ALA A 69 -1.27 -22.59 -15.04
N THR A 70 -1.52 -23.71 -14.36
CA THR A 70 -2.84 -24.02 -13.77
C THR A 70 -3.06 -23.39 -12.39
N GLY A 71 -2.01 -22.78 -11.82
CA GLY A 71 -2.08 -22.08 -10.54
C GLY A 71 -0.73 -21.51 -10.13
N VAL A 72 -0.78 -20.46 -9.32
CA VAL A 72 0.41 -19.76 -8.80
C VAL A 72 0.34 -19.58 -7.29
N ARG A 73 1.51 -19.49 -6.67
CA ARG A 73 1.65 -18.98 -5.30
C ARG A 73 1.66 -17.46 -5.34
N LEU A 74 0.71 -16.82 -4.65
CA LEU A 74 0.73 -15.38 -4.45
C LEU A 74 1.65 -15.02 -3.27
N THR A 75 2.57 -14.08 -3.51
CA THR A 75 3.47 -13.52 -2.49
C THR A 75 3.45 -11.99 -2.56
N TYR A 76 3.95 -11.35 -1.49
CA TYR A 76 4.00 -9.90 -1.37
C TYR A 76 5.43 -9.48 -1.03
N ASP A 77 5.96 -8.51 -1.76
CA ASP A 77 7.19 -7.83 -1.41
C ASP A 77 6.84 -6.45 -0.82
N VAL A 78 7.03 -6.34 0.50
CA VAL A 78 6.85 -5.10 1.26
C VAL A 78 8.17 -4.58 1.84
N SER A 79 9.30 -5.11 1.36
CA SER A 79 10.64 -4.90 1.95
C SER A 79 11.19 -3.49 1.74
N ARG A 80 10.59 -2.70 0.83
CA ARG A 80 11.05 -1.34 0.50
C ARG A 80 11.07 -0.41 1.71
N TYR A 81 10.18 -0.61 2.67
CA TYR A 81 10.16 0.13 3.93
C TYR A 81 10.62 -0.77 5.07
N THR A 82 11.48 -0.23 5.93
CA THR A 82 11.93 -0.88 7.16
C THR A 82 11.61 0.01 8.36
N GLY A 83 11.57 -0.58 9.56
CA GLY A 83 11.25 0.14 10.80
C GLY A 83 9.79 0.04 11.23
N PRO A 84 9.38 0.82 12.24
CA PRO A 84 8.03 0.75 12.79
C PRO A 84 6.96 1.15 11.76
N VAL A 85 5.93 0.31 11.66
CA VAL A 85 4.78 0.55 10.77
C VAL A 85 3.88 1.67 11.29
N LEU A 86 3.86 1.89 12.60
CA LEU A 86 3.09 2.94 13.27
C LEU A 86 4.00 4.08 13.72
N HIS A 87 3.51 5.30 13.63
CA HIS A 87 4.20 6.46 14.17
C HIS A 87 4.28 6.36 15.70
N PRO A 88 5.38 6.81 16.35
CA PRO A 88 5.52 6.79 17.81
C PRO A 88 4.44 7.51 18.64
N ILE A 89 3.56 8.29 17.99
CA ILE A 89 2.47 9.01 18.66
C ILE A 89 1.12 8.29 18.53
N SER A 90 1.12 7.09 17.96
CA SER A 90 -0.06 6.22 18.01
C SER A 90 -0.41 5.87 19.46
N PRO A 91 -1.71 5.71 19.81
CA PRO A 91 -2.85 5.71 18.92
C PRO A 91 -3.28 7.12 18.48
N ASN A 92 -3.44 7.30 17.17
CA ASN A 92 -4.01 8.50 16.57
C ASN A 92 -4.83 8.04 15.36
N ASP A 93 -6.08 8.47 15.29
CA ASP A 93 -7.01 8.02 14.25
C ASP A 93 -6.73 8.69 12.88
N ASN A 94 -5.94 9.75 12.86
CA ASN A 94 -5.48 10.41 11.64
C ASN A 94 -4.16 9.84 11.09
N ILE A 95 -3.65 8.74 11.68
CA ILE A 95 -2.36 8.13 11.29
C ILE A 95 -2.60 6.66 10.94
N ALA A 96 -2.68 6.38 9.63
CA ALA A 96 -2.66 5.03 9.11
C ALA A 96 -1.26 4.39 9.27
N PRO A 97 -1.17 3.06 9.33
CA PRO A 97 0.06 2.33 9.04
C PRO A 97 0.71 2.79 7.74
N VAL A 98 2.03 3.02 7.75
CA VAL A 98 2.79 3.31 6.53
C VAL A 98 3.55 2.05 6.11
N THR A 99 3.12 1.44 5.01
CA THR A 99 3.70 0.20 4.46
C THR A 99 4.04 0.39 2.98
N ALA A 100 4.97 -0.41 2.45
CA ALA A 100 5.32 -0.34 1.04
C ALA A 100 4.15 -0.75 0.11
N LEU A 101 3.21 -1.56 0.63
CA LEU A 101 1.98 -1.93 -0.05
C LEU A 101 0.79 -1.44 0.77
N MET A 102 0.02 -0.50 0.22
CA MET A 102 -1.20 0.04 0.81
C MET A 102 -2.26 0.28 -0.27
N VAL A 103 -3.53 0.34 0.15
CA VAL A 103 -4.67 0.65 -0.72
C VAL A 103 -5.44 1.79 -0.07
N ASN A 104 -5.89 2.77 -0.87
CA ASN A 104 -6.69 3.92 -0.42
C ASN A 104 -6.11 4.64 0.81
N GLU A 105 -4.80 4.92 0.83
CA GLU A 105 -4.13 5.59 1.96
C GLU A 105 -4.26 4.85 3.32
N GLY A 106 -4.64 3.57 3.31
CA GLY A 106 -4.95 2.78 4.51
C GLY A 106 -6.33 3.08 5.14
N ARG A 107 -7.17 3.85 4.44
CA ARG A 107 -8.52 4.24 4.87
C ARG A 107 -9.51 3.10 4.65
N LEU A 108 -10.44 2.98 5.59
CA LEU A 108 -11.50 1.97 5.55
C LEU A 108 -12.84 2.52 5.07
N ASN A 109 -12.97 3.84 4.95
CA ASN A 109 -14.11 4.48 4.29
C ASN A 109 -13.74 4.82 2.84
N GLY A 110 -14.73 4.89 1.95
CA GLY A 110 -14.52 5.22 0.54
C GLY A 110 -14.22 6.70 0.27
N THR A 111 -13.81 7.48 1.29
CA THR A 111 -13.54 8.91 1.14
C THR A 111 -12.04 9.14 1.01
N ASP A 112 -11.65 10.12 0.20
CA ASP A 112 -10.26 10.60 0.02
C ASP A 112 -9.94 11.80 0.92
N ARG A 113 -10.92 12.25 1.72
CA ARG A 113 -10.84 13.44 2.57
C ARG A 113 -11.48 13.22 3.93
N GLY A 114 -11.06 14.05 4.88
CA GLY A 114 -11.59 14.07 6.24
C GLY A 114 -11.10 12.90 7.09
N HIS A 115 -11.63 12.82 8.31
CA HIS A 115 -11.31 11.74 9.23
C HIS A 115 -11.79 10.39 8.68
N ALA A 116 -10.97 9.35 8.85
CA ALA A 116 -11.36 7.98 8.52
C ALA A 116 -10.86 7.00 9.56
N PRO A 117 -11.63 5.94 9.82
CA PRO A 117 -11.06 4.76 10.44
C PRO A 117 -9.95 4.19 9.55
N VAL A 118 -8.83 3.87 10.18
CA VAL A 118 -7.66 3.22 9.55
C VAL A 118 -7.46 1.84 10.16
N ARG A 119 -7.04 0.87 9.34
CA ARG A 119 -6.80 -0.50 9.83
C ARG A 119 -5.57 -0.50 10.74
N ARG A 120 -5.73 -0.94 11.99
CA ARG A 120 -4.65 -0.94 12.99
C ARG A 120 -3.92 -2.27 13.15
N THR A 121 -4.39 -3.33 12.49
CA THR A 121 -3.85 -4.68 12.64
C THR A 121 -2.84 -5.05 11.57
N ARG A 122 -1.86 -5.86 11.98
CA ARG A 122 -0.86 -6.53 11.12
C ARG A 122 -1.56 -7.23 9.93
N PRO A 123 -0.93 -7.33 8.76
CA PRO A 123 -1.38 -8.26 7.72
C PRO A 123 -1.54 -9.66 8.33
N GLY A 124 -2.71 -10.28 8.17
CA GLY A 124 -3.00 -11.65 8.66
C GLY A 124 -3.81 -11.77 9.96
N THR A 125 -4.15 -10.69 10.66
CA THR A 125 -5.07 -10.77 11.81
C THR A 125 -6.51 -10.46 11.37
N PRO A 126 -7.51 -11.31 11.64
CA PRO A 126 -8.91 -11.02 11.32
C PRO A 126 -9.41 -9.78 12.08
N PRO A 127 -10.42 -9.07 11.55
CA PRO A 127 -11.03 -7.93 12.27
C PRO A 127 -11.59 -8.40 13.62
N ALA A 128 -11.48 -7.55 14.64
CA ALA A 128 -12.15 -7.80 15.91
C ALA A 128 -13.68 -7.82 15.68
N PRO A 129 -14.43 -8.67 16.40
CA PRO A 129 -15.88 -8.69 16.31
C PRO A 129 -16.46 -7.34 16.77
N SER A 130 -17.55 -6.92 16.13
CA SER A 130 -18.29 -5.72 16.53
C SER A 130 -18.75 -5.82 17.99
N PRO A 131 -18.77 -4.72 18.75
CA PRO A 131 -19.35 -4.72 20.09
C PRO A 131 -20.85 -5.05 20.02
N PRO A 132 -21.41 -5.71 21.05
CA PRO A 132 -22.85 -5.99 21.10
C PRO A 132 -23.65 -4.68 21.19
N SER A 133 -24.81 -4.69 20.53
CA SER A 133 -25.80 -3.60 20.53
C SER A 133 -26.35 -3.29 21.92
#